data_AF-A0A923TW00-F1
#
_entry.id   AF-A0A923TW00-F1
#
_cell.length_a   1.000
_cell.length_b   1.000
_cell.length_c   1.000
_cell.angle_alpha   90.00
_cell.angle_beta   90.00
_cell.angle_gamma   90.00
#
_symmetry.space_group_name_H-M   'P 1'
#
loop_
_entity.id
_entity.type
_entity.pdbx_description
1 polymer ?
#
loop_
_entity_poly.entity_id
_entity_poly.type
_entity_poly.pdbx_seq_one_letter_code
_entity_poly.pdbx_strand_id
1 'polypeptide(L)' 'MMQTLLLAVKFLPYWTLPLFLIFGEMAFIFRRRGNRGRMKKMLVVSIFFFALTAAFFVFRWDMVAIPWIERHI' A
#
# COMPACT_ATOMS: atom_id res chain seq x y z
N MET A 1 -17.54 -2.09 -17.54
CA MET A 1 -17.38 -2.43 -16.11
C MET A 1 -16.04 -3.12 -15.80
N MET A 2 -15.63 -4.16 -16.54
CA MET A 2 -14.36 -4.87 -16.29
C MET A 2 -13.11 -3.95 -16.39
N GLN A 3 -13.06 -3.06 -17.38
CA GLN A 3 -11.92 -2.16 -17.62
C GLN A 3 -11.75 -1.07 -16.54
N THR A 4 -12.85 -0.52 -16.01
CA THR A 4 -12.82 0.46 -14.92
C THR A 4 -12.30 -0.15 -13.62
N LEU A 5 -12.64 -1.42 -13.36
CA LEU A 5 -12.14 -2.16 -12.20
C LEU A 5 -10.62 -2.40 -12.29
N LEU A 6 -10.13 -2.76 -13.48
CA LEU A 6 -8.69 -2.95 -13.75
C LEU A 6 -7.90 -1.64 -13.62
N LEU A 7 -8.46 -0.51 -14.05
CA LEU A 7 -7.88 0.81 -13.84
C LEU A 7 -7.76 1.14 -12.35
N ALA A 8 -8.83 0.94 -11.58
CA ALA A 8 -8.81 1.16 -10.13
C ALA A 8 -7.72 0.34 -9.43
N VAL A 9 -7.53 -0.92 -9.82
CA VAL A 9 -6.46 -1.78 -9.30
C VAL A 9 -5.08 -1.25 -9.70
N LYS A 10 -4.87 -0.83 -10.94
CA LYS A 10 -3.58 -0.24 -11.38
C LYS A 10 -3.23 1.05 -10.64
N PHE A 11 -4.24 1.84 -10.28
CA PHE A 11 -4.08 3.09 -9.57
C PHE A 11 -4.02 2.95 -8.04
N LEU A 12 -4.31 1.76 -7.50
CA LEU A 12 -4.30 1.47 -6.07
C LEU A 12 -3.04 1.98 -5.32
N PRO A 13 -1.79 1.70 -5.77
CA PRO A 13 -0.59 2.18 -5.08
C PRO A 13 -0.46 3.70 -5.03
N TYR A 14 -1.03 4.43 -6.00
CA TYR A 14 -0.96 5.89 -6.03
C TYR A 14 -1.80 6.56 -4.94
N TRP A 15 -2.79 5.86 -4.38
CA TRP A 15 -3.59 6.35 -3.26
C TRP A 15 -3.19 5.70 -1.95
N THR A 16 -2.81 4.42 -1.93
CA THR A 16 -2.41 3.73 -0.69
C THR A 16 -1.07 4.19 -0.15
N LEU A 17 -0.11 4.53 -1.01
CA LEU A 17 1.22 5.01 -0.57
C LEU A 17 1.15 6.39 0.11
N PRO A 18 0.47 7.42 -0.44
CA PRO A 18 0.25 8.67 0.30
C PRO A 18 -0.50 8.47 1.61
N LEU A 19 -1.52 7.60 1.64
CA LEU A 19 -2.27 7.32 2.87
C LEU A 19 -1.36 6.67 3.92
N PHE A 20 -0.53 5.70 3.55
CA PHE A 20 0.48 5.11 4.44
C PHE A 20 1.35 6.18 5.11
N LEU A 21 1.89 7.12 4.33
CA LEU A 21 2.73 8.21 4.82
C LEU A 21 1.96 9.16 5.75
N ILE A 22 0.75 9.58 5.35
CA ILE A 22 -0.09 10.47 6.16
C ILE A 22 -0.43 9.83 7.51
N PHE A 23 -0.84 8.56 7.52
CA PHE A 23 -1.17 7.86 8.77
C PHE A 23 0.06 7.57 9.62
N GLY A 24 1.22 7.33 9.00
CA GLY A 24 2.50 7.19 9.69
C GLY A 24 2.90 8.48 10.42
N GLU A 25 2.82 9.62 9.72
CA GLU A 25 3.06 10.95 10.29
C GLU A 25 2.06 11.27 11.41
N MET A 26 0.77 11.00 11.21
CA MET A 26 -0.25 11.16 12.26
C MET A 26 0.07 10.33 13.50
N ALA A 27 0.51 9.07 13.33
CA ALA A 27 0.92 8.24 14.46
C ALA A 27 2.07 8.89 15.24
N PHE A 28 3.05 9.47 14.54
CA PHE A 28 4.17 10.16 15.16
C PHE A 28 3.74 11.45 15.89
N ILE A 29 2.81 12.21 15.34
CA ILE A 29 2.22 13.39 16.02
C ILE A 29 1.50 12.96 17.31
N PHE A 30 0.70 11.89 17.27
CA PHE A 30 0.02 11.38 18.47
C PHE A 30 0.99 10.82 19.51
N ARG A 31 2.12 10.23 19.08
CA ARG A 31 3.21 9.82 19.97
C ARG A 31 3.79 11.02 20.73
N ARG A 32 4.09 12.12 20.03
CA ARG A 32 4.61 13.36 20.64
C ARG A 32 3.62 13.97 21.63
N ARG A 33 2.32 13.85 21.39
CA ARG A 33 1.25 14.32 22.30
C ARG A 33 0.96 13.36 23.47
N GLY A 34 1.70 12.27 23.63
CA GLY A 34 1.48 11.28 24.69
C GLY A 34 0.22 10.42 24.52
N ASN A 35 -0.52 10.56 23.41
CA ASN A 35 -1.77 9.83 23.18
C ASN A 35 -1.50 8.46 22.55
N ARG A 36 -1.01 7.53 23.39
CA ARG A 36 -0.62 6.17 22.97
C ARG A 36 -1.76 5.38 22.32
N GLY A 37 -3.02 5.61 22.74
CA GLY A 37 -4.18 4.93 22.18
C GLY A 37 -4.43 5.30 20.72
N ARG A 38 -4.49 6.61 20.40
CA ARG A 38 -4.64 7.07 19.02
C ARG A 38 -3.42 6.78 18.16
N MET A 39 -2.20 6.87 18.72
CA MET A 39 -0.97 6.49 18.05
C MET A 39 -1.03 5.04 17.55
N LYS A 40 -1.40 4.08 18.40
CA LYS A 40 -1.50 2.66 18.00
C LYS A 40 -2.50 2.45 16.87
N LYS A 41 -3.68 3.10 16.94
CA LYS A 41 -4.69 3.01 15.88
C LYS A 41 -4.17 3.52 14.54
N MET A 42 -3.53 4.70 14.53
CA MET A 42 -2.96 5.28 13.30
C MET A 42 -1.82 4.44 12.74
N LEU A 43 -1.00 3.84 13.61
CA LEU A 43 0.08 2.95 13.20
C LEU A 43 -0.46 1.68 12.54
N VAL A 44 -1.52 1.06 13.10
CA VAL A 44 -2.19 -0.11 12.50
C VAL A 44 -2.75 0.23 11.12
N VAL A 45 -3.40 1.39 10.97
CA VAL A 45 -3.92 1.85 9.68
C VAL A 45 -2.80 2.08 8.68
N SER A 46 -1.71 2.73 9.10
CA SER A 46 -0.52 2.93 8.26
C SER A 46 0.06 1.59 7.79
N ILE A 47 0.31 0.64 8.70
CA ILE A 47 0.82 -0.70 8.38
C ILE A 47 -0.10 -1.44 7.39
N PHE A 48 -1.43 -1.31 7.55
CA PHE A 48 -2.38 -1.91 6.62
C PHE A 48 -2.21 -1.36 5.19
N PHE A 49 -2.07 -0.04 5.02
CA PHE A 49 -1.81 0.56 3.70
C PHE A 49 -0.43 0.20 3.14
N PHE A 50 0.57 0.05 4.00
CA PHE A 50 1.88 -0.46 3.59
C PHE A 50 1.77 -1.89 3.04
N ALA A 51 1.09 -2.79 3.76
CA ALA A 51 0.90 -4.17 3.34
C ALA A 51 0.13 -4.27 2.01
N LEU A 52 -0.91 -3.45 1.82
CA LEU A 52 -1.65 -3.34 0.55
C LEU A 52 -0.73 -2.92 -0.61
N THR A 53 0.11 -1.91 -0.38
CA THR A 53 1.04 -1.42 -1.38
C THR A 53 2.11 -2.47 -1.72
N ALA A 54 2.69 -3.10 -0.70
CA ALA A 54 3.68 -4.15 -0.87
C ALA A 54 3.11 -5.37 -1.61
N ALA A 55 1.94 -5.86 -1.21
CA ALA A 55 1.25 -6.96 -1.89
C ALA A 55 1.02 -6.63 -3.37
N PHE A 56 0.55 -5.42 -3.68
CA PHE A 56 0.36 -5.00 -5.07
C PHE A 56 1.66 -5.08 -5.89
N PHE A 57 2.79 -4.61 -5.36
CA PHE A 57 4.07 -4.69 -6.07
C PHE A 57 4.59 -6.11 -6.22
N VAL A 58 4.43 -6.97 -5.20
CA VAL A 58 4.83 -8.39 -5.27
C VAL A 58 4.05 -9.11 -6.38
N PHE A 59 2.72 -9.05 -6.34
CA PHE A 59 1.89 -9.71 -7.37
C PHE A 59 2.07 -9.10 -8.76
N ARG A 60 2.29 -7.77 -8.85
CA ARG A 60 2.57 -7.12 -10.14
C ARG A 60 3.93 -7.52 -10.69
N TRP A 61 4.94 -7.70 -9.85
CA TRP A 61 6.26 -8.17 -10.28
C TRP A 61 6.17 -9.61 -10.81
N ASP A 62 5.47 -10.50 -10.11
CA ASP A 62 5.26 -11.88 -10.55
C ASP A 62 4.55 -11.94 -11.92
N MET A 63 3.46 -11.17 -12.10
CA MET A 63 2.73 -11.13 -13.37
C MET A 63 3.53 -10.54 -14.54
N VAL A 64 4.52 -9.69 -14.28
CA VAL A 64 5.39 -9.11 -15.33
C VAL A 64 6.59 -10.03 -15.61
N ALA A 65 7.11 -10.72 -14.60
CA ALA A 65 8.26 -11.61 -14.72
C ALA A 65 7.93 -12.91 -15.47
N ILE A 66 6.76 -13.52 -15.21
CA ILE A 66 6.33 -14.78 -15.85
C ILE A 66 6.38 -14.72 -17.39
N PRO A 67 5.74 -13.75 -18.08
CA PRO A 67 5.80 -13.66 -19.54
C PRO A 67 7.16 -13.22 -20.09
N TRP A 68 8.04 -12.65 -19.26
CA TRP A 68 9.41 -12.33 -19.66
C TRP A 68 10.29 -13.59 -19.70
N ILE A 69 10.08 -14.50 -18.73
CA ILE A 69 10.76 -15.80 -18.63
C ILE A 69 10.31 -16.73 -19.76
N GLU A 70 9.01 -16.82 -20.05
CA GLU A 70 8.48 -17.64 -21.18
C GLU A 70 9.01 -17.22 -22.56
N ARG A 71 9.50 -15.99 -22.73
CA ARG A 71 10.07 -15.51 -24.01
C ARG A 71 11.56 -15.80 -24.19
N HIS A 72 12.28 -16.16 -23.13
CA HIS A 72 13.74 -16.30 -23.15
C HIS A 72 14.23 -17.72 -22.79
N ILE A 73 13.31 -18.68 -22.64
CA ILE A 73 13.56 -20.13 -22.57
C ILE A 73 13.02 -20.77 -23.84
#